data_AF-A0A1H8QMS0-F1
#
_entry.id   AF-A0A1H8QMS0-F1
#
_cell.length_a   1.000
_cell.length_b   1.000
_cell.length_c   1.000
_cell.angle_alpha   90.00
_cell.angle_beta   90.00
_cell.angle_gamma   90.00
#
_symmetry.space_group_name_H-M   'P 1'
#
loop_
_entity.id
_entity.type
_entity.pdbx_description
1 polymer ?
#
loop_
_entity_poly.entity_id
_entity_poly.type
_entity_poly.pdbx_seq_one_letter_code
_entity_poly.pdbx_strand_id
1 'polypeptide(L)'
;MERAEAEAIADWMRRYSEAEAVDTYDVTRISSGGAPLQGFHQWANGKPLVDAFHVSRPLVGGALYVLFIDWHRNDNYYLVLYAGDKSTTHAEIQKLVYDEGGQPSHLRWTYNPLKRDGGNAVRKAYFKQQWGELMMTIPVLGALGEEEIGCFFDAIFDVVDRRLRADRAPELLDEFDNM
;
A
#
# COMPACT_ATOMS: atom_id res chain seq x y z
N MET A 1 1.17 8.36 -10.51
CA MET A 1 2.33 9.19 -10.24
C MET A 1 3.26 9.07 -11.42
N GLU A 2 3.95 10.17 -11.73
CA GLU A 2 5.05 10.17 -12.67
C GLU A 2 6.22 9.35 -12.10
N ARG A 3 7.13 8.90 -12.96
CA ARG A 3 8.29 8.13 -12.53
C ARG A 3 9.14 8.85 -11.48
N ALA A 4 9.38 10.16 -11.68
CA ALA A 4 10.18 10.97 -10.77
C ALA A 4 9.56 11.09 -9.36
N GLU A 5 8.24 11.10 -9.27
CA GLU A 5 7.52 11.09 -8.00
C GLU A 5 7.70 9.74 -7.28
N ALA A 6 7.59 8.64 -8.03
CA ALA A 6 7.82 7.30 -7.49
C ALA A 6 9.28 7.12 -7.02
N GLU A 7 10.25 7.64 -7.78
CA GLU A 7 11.67 7.69 -7.40
C GLU A 7 11.85 8.49 -6.12
N ALA A 8 11.30 9.71 -6.02
CA ALA A 8 11.42 10.52 -4.81
C ALA A 8 10.89 9.83 -3.55
N ILE A 9 9.76 9.11 -3.63
CA ILE A 9 9.21 8.37 -2.49
C ILE A 9 10.06 7.12 -2.18
N ALA A 10 10.49 6.39 -3.21
CA ALA A 10 11.35 5.21 -3.04
C ALA A 10 12.70 5.58 -2.41
N ASP A 11 13.27 6.73 -2.75
CA ASP A 11 14.51 7.25 -2.19
C ASP A 11 14.44 7.43 -0.67
N TRP A 12 13.29 7.86 -0.14
CA TRP A 12 13.07 7.91 1.30
C TRP A 12 13.04 6.51 1.91
N MET A 13 12.31 5.57 1.33
CA MET A 13 12.29 4.18 1.81
C MET A 13 13.68 3.53 1.78
N ARG A 14 14.51 3.85 0.78
CA ARG A 14 15.89 3.35 0.71
C ARG A 14 16.72 3.73 1.93
N ARG A 15 16.66 5.00 2.34
CA ARG A 15 17.41 5.50 3.51
C ARG A 15 17.08 4.70 4.76
N TYR A 16 15.81 4.33 4.93
CA TYR A 16 15.36 3.55 6.07
C TYR A 16 15.65 2.06 5.94
N SER A 17 15.69 1.52 4.71
CA SER A 17 16.09 0.12 4.50
C SER A 17 17.59 -0.14 4.74
N GLU A 18 18.39 0.92 4.75
CA GLU A 18 19.84 0.88 4.95
C GLU A 18 20.25 1.33 6.36
N ALA A 19 19.31 1.86 7.15
CA ALA A 19 19.49 2.26 8.54
C ALA A 19 19.10 1.14 9.52
N GLU A 20 19.34 1.34 10.82
CA GLU A 20 18.79 0.46 11.87
C GLU A 20 17.25 0.50 11.83
N ALA A 21 16.62 -0.55 12.39
CA ALA A 21 15.18 -0.76 12.36
C ALA A 21 14.40 0.52 12.71
N VAL A 22 13.40 0.85 11.87
CA VAL A 22 12.51 1.97 12.15
C VAL A 22 11.48 1.49 13.17
N ASP A 23 11.70 1.83 14.43
CA ASP A 23 10.79 1.53 15.53
C ASP A 23 10.44 0.02 15.59
N THR A 24 9.20 -0.34 15.25
CA THR A 24 8.67 -1.72 15.31
C THR A 24 8.67 -2.43 13.95
N TYR A 25 9.34 -1.86 12.94
CA TYR A 25 9.34 -2.33 11.56
C TYR A 25 10.73 -2.76 11.08
N ASP A 26 10.78 -3.91 10.41
CA ASP A 26 11.93 -4.33 9.60
C ASP A 26 11.67 -3.99 8.14
N VAL A 27 12.56 -3.21 7.53
CA VAL A 27 12.45 -2.77 6.13
C VAL A 27 13.65 -3.30 5.36
N THR A 28 13.42 -4.26 4.46
CA THR A 28 14.47 -4.85 3.64
C THR A 28 14.22 -4.53 2.18
N ARG A 29 15.19 -3.92 1.51
CA ARG A 29 15.15 -3.72 0.06
C ARG A 29 15.35 -5.06 -0.66
N ILE A 30 14.47 -5.39 -1.61
CA ILE A 30 14.48 -6.70 -2.31
C ILE A 30 14.75 -6.61 -3.81
N SER A 31 14.78 -5.40 -4.37
CA SER A 31 15.27 -5.14 -5.72
C SER A 31 15.98 -3.80 -5.72
N SER A 32 17.00 -3.63 -6.56
CA SER A 32 17.72 -2.37 -6.71
C SER A 32 17.89 -2.00 -8.18
N GLY A 33 17.90 -0.70 -8.46
CA GLY A 33 18.21 -0.16 -9.79
C GLY A 33 17.22 -0.54 -10.89
N GLY A 34 15.96 -0.83 -10.53
CA GLY A 34 14.90 -1.15 -11.48
C GLY A 34 14.94 -2.54 -12.09
N ALA A 35 15.70 -3.47 -11.51
CA ALA A 35 15.64 -4.87 -11.89
C ALA A 35 14.21 -5.42 -11.73
N PRO A 36 13.61 -6.04 -12.77
CA PRO A 36 12.25 -6.55 -12.67
C PRO A 36 12.10 -7.64 -11.61
N LEU A 37 10.96 -7.62 -10.91
CA LEU A 37 10.65 -8.61 -9.89
C LEU A 37 10.46 -10.02 -10.49
N GLN A 38 10.83 -11.01 -9.69
CA GLN A 38 10.64 -12.44 -9.94
C GLN A 38 9.92 -13.10 -8.76
N GLY A 39 9.14 -14.15 -9.05
CA GLY A 39 8.44 -14.93 -8.01
C GLY A 39 7.23 -14.22 -7.38
N PHE A 40 6.74 -13.14 -7.98
CA PHE A 40 5.41 -12.58 -7.70
C PHE A 40 4.37 -13.16 -8.67
N HIS A 41 3.10 -12.84 -8.47
CA HIS A 41 2.07 -13.11 -9.49
C HIS A 41 2.41 -12.42 -10.82
N GLN A 42 1.87 -12.94 -11.93
CA GLN A 42 2.13 -12.46 -13.29
C GLN A 42 1.85 -10.96 -13.51
N TRP A 43 1.06 -10.34 -12.63
CA TRP A 43 0.78 -8.91 -12.70
C TRP A 43 1.92 -8.01 -12.20
N ALA A 44 2.88 -8.53 -11.44
CA ALA A 44 4.05 -7.76 -11.00
C ALA A 44 5.34 -8.19 -11.72
N ASN A 45 5.47 -9.48 -12.06
CA ASN A 45 6.70 -10.00 -12.65
C ASN A 45 7.05 -9.35 -13.99
N GLY A 46 8.34 -9.06 -14.18
CA GLY A 46 8.88 -8.58 -15.46
C GLY A 46 8.41 -7.18 -15.86
N LYS A 47 7.83 -6.40 -14.94
CA LYS A 47 7.44 -5.00 -15.19
C LYS A 47 8.57 -4.03 -14.82
N PRO A 48 8.65 -2.86 -15.47
CA PRO A 48 9.57 -1.81 -15.06
C PRO A 48 9.35 -1.46 -13.60
N LEU A 49 10.44 -1.45 -12.84
CA LEU A 49 10.45 -1.19 -11.42
C LEU A 49 11.30 0.04 -11.14
N VAL A 50 10.92 0.84 -10.15
CA VAL A 50 11.81 1.83 -9.52
C VAL A 50 12.56 1.13 -8.39
N ASP A 51 11.79 0.61 -7.43
CA ASP A 51 12.33 -0.05 -6.25
C ASP A 51 11.28 -0.99 -5.63
N ALA A 52 11.73 -1.89 -4.76
CA ALA A 52 10.84 -2.77 -4.02
C ALA A 52 11.40 -3.10 -2.64
N PHE A 53 10.50 -3.11 -1.66
CA PHE A 53 10.81 -3.34 -0.26
C PHE A 53 9.93 -4.45 0.30
N HIS A 54 10.48 -5.24 1.21
CA HIS A 54 9.76 -6.10 2.12
C HIS A 54 9.70 -5.40 3.47
N VAL A 55 8.49 -5.19 3.99
CA VAL A 55 8.24 -4.52 5.27
C VAL A 55 7.53 -5.53 6.18
N SER A 56 8.14 -5.89 7.30
CA SER A 56 7.52 -6.76 8.31
C SER A 56 7.33 -6.05 9.64
N ARG A 57 6.37 -6.56 10.43
CA ARG A 57 6.10 -6.16 11.82
C ARG A 57 6.52 -7.28 12.79
N PRO A 58 7.79 -7.37 13.21
CA PRO A 58 8.27 -8.51 14.01
C PRO A 58 7.49 -8.73 15.31
N LEU A 59 7.01 -7.66 15.94
CA LEU A 59 6.37 -7.72 17.26
C LEU A 59 4.88 -8.14 17.20
N VAL A 60 4.13 -7.68 16.19
CA VAL A 60 2.68 -7.92 16.08
C VAL A 60 2.31 -8.86 14.93
N GLY A 61 3.26 -9.19 14.06
CA GLY A 61 3.08 -10.07 12.93
C GLY A 61 2.52 -9.39 11.68
N GLY A 62 2.71 -10.06 10.55
CA GLY A 62 2.33 -9.57 9.22
C GLY A 62 3.50 -8.92 8.48
N ALA A 63 3.42 -9.00 7.16
CA ALA A 63 4.39 -8.42 6.26
C ALA A 63 3.75 -8.04 4.93
N LEU A 64 4.34 -7.07 4.27
CA LEU A 64 3.94 -6.57 2.96
C LEU A 64 5.16 -6.45 2.06
N TYR A 65 4.95 -6.59 0.76
CA TYR A 65 5.88 -6.00 -0.20
C TYR A 65 5.33 -4.66 -0.67
N VAL A 66 6.18 -3.64 -0.65
CA VAL A 66 5.89 -2.29 -1.12
C VAL A 66 6.65 -2.09 -2.42
N LEU A 67 5.92 -1.99 -3.53
CA LEU A 67 6.50 -1.96 -4.87
C LEU A 67 6.26 -0.58 -5.51
N PHE A 68 7.32 0.05 -6.01
CA PHE A 68 7.23 1.23 -6.87
C PHE A 68 7.40 0.79 -8.32
N ILE A 69 6.30 0.62 -9.02
CA ILE A 69 6.25 -0.18 -10.25
C ILE A 69 5.39 0.48 -11.33
N ASP A 70 5.78 0.35 -12.61
CA ASP A 70 4.92 0.67 -13.75
C ASP A 70 3.85 -0.42 -13.88
N TRP A 71 2.77 -0.23 -13.14
CA TRP A 71 1.79 -1.28 -12.90
C TRP A 71 0.99 -1.65 -14.15
N HIS A 72 0.70 -0.69 -15.02
CA HIS A 72 -0.12 -0.93 -16.22
C HIS A 72 0.65 -0.85 -17.54
N ARG A 73 2.00 -0.76 -17.51
CA ARG A 73 2.87 -0.70 -18.69
C ARG A 73 2.55 0.49 -19.59
N ASN A 74 2.33 1.63 -18.97
CA ASN A 74 1.91 2.86 -19.64
C ASN A 74 2.63 4.07 -19.05
N ASP A 75 3.84 3.86 -18.53
CA ASP A 75 4.67 4.86 -17.83
C ASP A 75 3.95 5.51 -16.63
N ASN A 76 2.90 4.87 -16.10
CA ASN A 76 2.26 5.28 -14.87
C ASN A 76 2.76 4.41 -13.72
N TYR A 77 3.45 5.05 -12.79
CA TYR A 77 3.95 4.37 -11.62
C TYR A 77 2.91 4.36 -10.51
N TYR A 78 3.00 3.33 -9.68
CA TYR A 78 2.13 3.08 -8.54
C TYR A 78 3.00 2.66 -7.35
N LEU A 79 2.54 3.01 -6.16
CA LEU A 79 2.87 2.29 -4.94
C LEU A 79 1.87 1.14 -4.81
N VAL A 80 2.35 -0.09 -4.97
CA VAL A 80 1.54 -1.30 -4.87
C VAL A 80 1.88 -2.03 -3.57
N LEU A 81 0.86 -2.28 -2.75
CA LEU A 81 0.95 -3.07 -1.53
C LEU A 81 0.59 -4.52 -1.86
N TYR A 82 1.55 -5.41 -1.71
CA TYR A 82 1.44 -6.83 -2.02
C TYR A 82 1.47 -7.66 -0.73
N ALA A 83 0.72 -8.75 -0.70
CA ALA A 83 0.73 -9.70 0.43
C ALA A 83 2.14 -10.22 0.72
N GLY A 84 2.49 -10.42 1.99
CA GLY A 84 3.80 -10.92 2.41
C GLY A 84 4.15 -12.34 1.90
N ASP A 85 3.15 -13.11 1.47
CA ASP A 85 3.32 -14.42 0.82
C ASP A 85 3.38 -14.33 -0.72
N LYS A 86 3.32 -13.12 -1.28
CA LYS A 86 3.27 -12.85 -2.74
C LYS A 86 2.07 -13.46 -3.46
N SER A 87 1.00 -13.81 -2.75
CA SER A 87 -0.21 -14.39 -3.36
C SER A 87 -1.05 -13.37 -4.13
N THR A 88 -1.21 -12.15 -3.59
CA THR A 88 -2.13 -11.16 -4.17
C THR A 88 -1.75 -9.71 -3.85
N THR A 89 -2.31 -8.79 -4.65
CA THR A 89 -2.25 -7.35 -4.39
C THR A 89 -3.34 -6.95 -3.40
N HIS A 90 -2.96 -6.16 -2.39
CA HIS A 90 -3.90 -5.59 -1.42
C HIS A 90 -4.37 -4.19 -1.82
N ALA A 91 -3.47 -3.35 -2.32
CA ALA A 91 -3.80 -2.00 -2.72
C ALA A 91 -2.90 -1.49 -3.85
N GLU A 92 -3.47 -0.63 -4.68
CA GLU A 92 -2.79 0.10 -5.75
C GLU A 92 -3.00 1.59 -5.47
N ILE A 93 -1.91 2.34 -5.31
CA ILE A 93 -1.93 3.73 -4.89
C ILE A 93 -1.16 4.55 -5.92
N GLN A 94 -1.87 5.41 -6.64
CA GLN A 94 -1.29 6.20 -7.74
C GLN A 94 -1.21 7.70 -7.44
N LYS A 95 -2.10 8.20 -6.56
CA LYS A 95 -2.36 9.62 -6.42
C LYS A 95 -1.50 10.23 -5.32
N LEU A 96 -0.48 10.97 -5.73
CA LEU A 96 0.25 11.88 -4.86
C LEU A 96 -0.49 13.21 -4.78
N VAL A 97 -0.59 13.78 -3.57
CA VAL A 97 -1.24 15.05 -3.30
C VAL A 97 -0.20 16.01 -2.74
N TYR A 98 -0.26 17.25 -3.21
CA TYR A 98 0.68 18.33 -2.87
C TYR A 98 0.01 19.32 -1.91
N ASP A 99 0.82 19.95 -1.06
CA ASP A 99 0.39 21.08 -0.23
C ASP A 99 0.33 22.40 -1.03
N GLU A 100 -0.03 23.49 -0.35
CA GLU A 100 -0.10 24.83 -0.95
C GLU A 100 1.26 25.35 -1.45
N GLY A 101 2.36 24.83 -0.92
CA GLY A 101 3.73 25.13 -1.33
C GLY A 101 4.23 24.27 -2.51
N GLY A 102 3.39 23.37 -3.03
CA GLY A 102 3.76 22.46 -4.12
C GLY A 102 4.68 21.31 -3.68
N GLN A 103 4.79 21.02 -2.38
CA GLN A 103 5.55 19.89 -1.87
C GLN A 103 4.66 18.65 -1.73
N PRO A 104 5.19 17.43 -1.98
CA PRO A 104 4.48 16.19 -1.70
C PRO A 104 4.01 16.12 -0.24
N SER A 105 2.70 15.99 -0.02
CA SER A 105 2.10 15.95 1.33
C SER A 105 1.68 14.53 1.71
N HIS A 106 0.86 13.89 0.88
CA HIS A 106 0.34 12.55 1.16
C HIS A 106 -0.04 11.82 -0.12
N LEU A 107 -0.03 10.49 -0.06
CA LEU A 107 -0.68 9.63 -1.03
C LEU A 107 -2.17 9.49 -0.67
N ARG A 108 -3.01 9.36 -1.70
CA ARG A 108 -4.44 9.10 -1.54
C ARG A 108 -4.79 7.73 -2.10
N TRP A 109 -5.38 6.90 -1.26
CA TRP A 109 -6.00 5.65 -1.64
C TRP A 109 -7.52 5.74 -1.52
N THR A 110 -8.25 4.98 -2.34
CA THR A 110 -9.71 4.91 -2.27
C THR A 110 -10.14 3.46 -2.33
N TYR A 111 -10.92 3.02 -1.34
CA TYR A 111 -11.45 1.68 -1.32
C TYR A 111 -12.43 1.47 -2.48
N ASN A 112 -12.02 0.62 -3.41
CA ASN A 112 -12.81 0.29 -4.59
C ASN A 112 -12.79 -1.23 -4.81
N PRO A 113 -13.64 -2.01 -4.11
CA PRO A 113 -13.71 -3.45 -4.30
C PRO A 113 -14.13 -3.79 -5.73
N LEU A 114 -13.42 -4.74 -6.35
CA LEU A 114 -13.61 -5.18 -7.74
C LEU A 114 -14.07 -6.64 -7.85
N LYS A 115 -14.47 -7.26 -6.73
CA LYS A 115 -14.96 -8.65 -6.72
C LYS A 115 -16.25 -8.74 -7.57
N ARG A 116 -16.37 -9.78 -8.39
CA ARG A 116 -17.53 -9.99 -9.29
C ARG A 116 -18.58 -10.91 -8.66
N ASP A 117 -18.82 -10.75 -7.36
CA ASP A 117 -19.72 -11.57 -6.54
C ASP A 117 -21.01 -10.84 -6.12
N GLY A 118 -21.22 -9.61 -6.61
CA GLY A 118 -22.37 -8.77 -6.24
C GLY A 118 -22.27 -8.07 -4.88
N GLY A 119 -21.30 -8.44 -4.03
CA GLY A 119 -21.16 -7.91 -2.67
C GLY A 119 -20.51 -6.53 -2.55
N ASN A 120 -20.08 -5.91 -3.66
CA ASN A 120 -19.31 -4.65 -3.60
C ASN A 120 -20.09 -3.48 -2.97
N ALA A 121 -21.41 -3.42 -3.13
CA ALA A 121 -22.23 -2.39 -2.50
C ALA A 121 -22.19 -2.52 -0.96
N VAL A 122 -22.36 -3.74 -0.45
CA VAL A 122 -22.25 -4.07 0.99
C VAL A 122 -20.87 -3.71 1.52
N ARG A 123 -19.81 -4.10 0.82
CA ARG A 123 -18.42 -3.80 1.21
C ARG A 123 -18.17 -2.29 1.32
N LYS A 124 -18.62 -1.51 0.33
CA LYS A 124 -18.49 -0.05 0.34
C LYS A 124 -19.31 0.58 1.47
N ALA A 125 -20.53 0.11 1.69
CA ALA A 125 -21.39 0.59 2.78
C ALA A 125 -20.75 0.30 4.15
N TYR A 126 -20.26 -0.92 4.36
CA TYR A 126 -19.54 -1.32 5.56
C TYR A 126 -18.30 -0.46 5.79
N PHE A 127 -17.45 -0.29 4.76
CA PHE A 127 -16.24 0.53 4.86
C PHE A 127 -16.59 1.96 5.28
N LYS A 128 -17.57 2.58 4.63
CA LYS A 128 -18.03 3.93 4.96
C LYS A 128 -18.63 4.01 6.37
N GLN A 129 -19.35 3.00 6.81
CA GLN A 129 -19.92 2.95 8.16
C GLN A 129 -18.84 2.89 9.24
N GLN A 130 -17.78 2.09 9.03
CA GLN A 130 -16.72 1.91 10.02
C GLN A 130 -15.74 3.09 10.06
N TRP A 131 -15.46 3.72 8.91
CA TRP A 131 -14.37 4.70 8.79
C TRP A 131 -14.79 6.06 8.22
N GLY A 132 -16.10 6.31 8.05
CA GLY A 132 -16.69 7.59 7.62
C GLY A 132 -16.60 7.86 6.12
N GLU A 133 -15.44 7.59 5.51
CA GLU A 133 -15.18 7.79 4.09
C GLU A 133 -14.57 6.55 3.43
N LEU A 134 -14.62 6.49 2.10
CA LEU A 134 -13.94 5.46 1.31
C LEU A 134 -12.47 5.81 1.03
N MET A 135 -12.06 7.03 1.40
CA MET A 135 -10.76 7.58 1.09
C MET A 135 -9.85 7.47 2.31
N MET A 136 -8.59 7.13 2.07
CA MET A 136 -7.54 7.14 3.09
C MET A 136 -6.36 7.95 2.58
N THR A 137 -5.72 8.66 3.48
CA THR A 137 -4.48 9.38 3.25
C THR A 137 -3.32 8.62 3.90
N ILE A 138 -2.21 8.53 3.19
CA ILE A 138 -0.97 7.95 3.70
C ILE A 138 0.06 9.08 3.64
N PRO A 139 0.62 9.54 4.77
CA PRO A 139 1.63 10.60 4.72
C PRO A 139 2.81 10.14 3.88
N VAL A 140 3.50 11.03 3.17
CA VAL A 140 4.76 10.64 2.52
C VAL A 140 5.92 10.88 3.47
N LEU A 141 6.93 9.99 3.42
CA LEU A 141 8.10 10.06 4.32
C LEU A 141 8.81 11.41 4.29
N GLY A 142 8.88 12.08 3.14
CA GLY A 142 9.51 13.40 3.03
C GLY A 142 8.75 14.55 3.70
N ALA A 143 7.53 14.32 4.16
CA ALA A 143 6.71 15.30 4.88
C ALA A 143 6.66 15.03 6.39
N LEU A 144 7.28 13.95 6.87
CA LEU A 144 7.25 13.53 8.27
C LEU A 144 8.54 13.92 9.01
N GLY A 145 8.42 14.22 10.30
CA GLY A 145 9.58 14.23 11.20
C GLY A 145 10.12 12.82 11.46
N GLU A 146 11.37 12.72 11.96
CA GLU A 146 12.01 11.42 12.23
C GLU A 146 11.21 10.56 13.23
N GLU A 147 10.60 11.17 14.25
CA GLU A 147 9.77 10.46 15.23
C GLU A 147 8.42 9.99 14.67
N GLU A 148 8.02 10.49 13.50
CA GLU A 148 6.72 10.22 12.88
C GLU A 148 6.81 9.21 11.73
N ILE A 149 8.01 8.73 11.38
CA ILE A 149 8.22 7.78 10.28
C ILE A 149 7.34 6.54 10.45
N GLY A 150 7.16 6.06 11.69
CA GLY A 150 6.28 4.95 12.01
C GLY A 150 4.86 5.13 11.47
N CYS A 151 4.36 6.37 11.41
CA CYS A 151 3.02 6.68 10.90
C CYS A 151 2.85 6.34 9.41
N PHE A 152 3.92 6.39 8.60
CA PHE A 152 3.85 5.92 7.21
C PHE A 152 3.60 4.42 7.15
N PHE A 153 4.34 3.65 7.95
CA PHE A 153 4.23 2.20 7.99
C PHE A 153 2.88 1.76 8.58
N ASP A 154 2.45 2.39 9.67
CA ASP A 154 1.12 2.18 10.24
C ASP A 154 0.04 2.41 9.18
N ALA A 155 0.14 3.51 8.42
CA ALA A 155 -0.87 3.87 7.42
C ALA A 155 -0.94 2.86 6.26
N ILE A 156 0.19 2.32 5.76
CA ILE A 156 0.14 1.31 4.69
C ILE A 156 -0.44 -0.02 5.19
N PHE A 157 -0.17 -0.42 6.43
CA PHE A 157 -0.78 -1.61 7.02
C PHE A 157 -2.27 -1.40 7.30
N ASP A 158 -2.66 -0.23 7.80
CA ASP A 158 -4.06 0.13 8.05
C ASP A 158 -4.90 0.12 6.76
N VAL A 159 -4.34 0.55 5.62
CA VAL A 159 -5.00 0.38 4.31
C VAL A 159 -5.33 -1.09 4.03
N VAL A 160 -4.39 -1.99 4.26
CA VAL A 160 -4.56 -3.42 4.03
C VAL A 160 -5.58 -4.02 5.01
N ASP A 161 -5.45 -3.72 6.29
CA ASP A 161 -6.31 -4.25 7.34
C ASP A 161 -7.76 -3.81 7.15
N ARG A 162 -8.01 -2.53 6.86
CA ARG A 162 -9.36 -2.01 6.57
C ARG A 162 -9.94 -2.62 5.30
N ARG A 163 -9.13 -2.74 4.24
CA ARG A 163 -9.54 -3.38 2.97
C ARG A 163 -9.95 -4.83 3.19
N LEU A 164 -9.13 -5.63 3.88
CA LEU A 164 -9.41 -7.03 4.15
C LEU A 164 -10.64 -7.21 5.03
N ARG A 165 -10.81 -6.37 6.06
CA ARG A 165 -12.00 -6.41 6.92
C ARG A 165 -13.27 -6.08 6.15
N ALA A 166 -13.26 -5.03 5.33
CA ALA A 166 -14.41 -4.69 4.48
C ALA A 166 -14.72 -5.77 3.45
N ASP A 167 -13.70 -6.42 2.90
CA ASP A 167 -13.86 -7.47 1.90
C ASP A 167 -14.63 -8.70 2.40
N ARG A 168 -14.68 -8.93 3.72
CA ARG A 168 -15.44 -9.99 4.40
C ARG A 168 -16.83 -9.57 4.84
N ALA A 169 -17.20 -8.30 4.68
CA ALA A 169 -18.49 -7.78 5.16
C ALA A 169 -19.74 -8.54 4.65
N PRO A 170 -19.80 -9.02 3.38
CA PRO A 170 -20.95 -9.81 2.93
C PRO A 170 -21.11 -11.12 3.71
N GLU A 171 -20.01 -11.81 4.02
CA GLU A 171 -20.01 -13.07 4.78
C GLU A 171 -20.52 -12.85 6.21
N LEU A 172 -20.14 -11.73 6.82
CA LEU A 172 -20.60 -11.38 8.17
C LEU A 172 -22.11 -11.14 8.23
N LEU A 173 -22.72 -10.57 7.18
CA LEU A 173 -24.18 -10.34 7.15
C LEU A 173 -24.96 -11.63 6.93
N ASP A 174 -24.48 -12.51 6.06
CA ASP A 174 -25.12 -13.81 5.81
C ASP A 174 -25.14 -14.68 7.08
N GLU A 175 -24.15 -14.56 7.97
CA GLU A 175 -24.14 -15.27 9.26
C GLU A 175 -25.20 -14.77 10.25
N PHE A 176 -25.56 -13.47 10.21
CA PHE A 176 -26.60 -12.91 11.10
C PHE A 176 -28.02 -13.22 10.63
N ASP A 177 -28.26 -13.31 9.32
CA ASP A 177 -29.59 -13.63 8.78
C ASP A 177 -29.94 -15.13 8.87
N ASN A 178 -28.95 -16.00 9.14
CA ASN A 178 -29.11 -17.44 9.29
C ASN A 178 -29.13 -17.93 10.77
N MET A 179 -29.19 -17.02 11.74
CA MET A 179 -29.41 -17.32 13.18
C MET A 179 -30.84 -16.98 13.61
#